data_AF-A0A9D7WAY5-F1
#
_entry.id   AF-A0A9D7WAY5-F1
#
_cell.length_a   1.000
_cell.length_b   1.000
_cell.length_c   1.000
_cell.angle_alpha   90.00
_cell.angle_beta   90.00
_cell.angle_gamma   90.00
#
_symmetry.space_group_name_H-M   'P 1'
#
loop_
_entity.id
_entity.type
_entity.pdbx_description
1 polymer ?
#
loop_
_entity_poly.entity_id
_entity_poly.type
_entity_poly.pdbx_seq_one_letter_code
_entity_poly.pdbx_strand_id
1 'polypeptide(L)' 'MEAMQPHGGMPELLKRQIDRLETAIDLSTDWLEIQYLMVELDQLKALYEDAESDAA' A
#
# COMPACT_ATOMS: atom_id res chain seq x y z
N MET A 1 27.29 -13.83 6.20
CA MET A 1 26.19 -13.74 5.23
C MET A 1 25.12 -12.88 5.89
N GLU A 2 25.20 -11.56 5.73
CA GLU A 2 24.16 -10.66 6.23
C GLU A 2 22.92 -10.85 5.36
N ALA A 3 21.83 -11.28 5.99
CA ALA A 3 20.53 -11.23 5.38
C ALA A 3 20.24 -9.76 5.09
N MET A 4 20.23 -9.41 3.81
CA MET A 4 19.85 -8.11 3.29
C MET A 4 18.41 -7.84 3.76
N GLN A 5 18.26 -7.24 4.94
CA GLN A 5 16.98 -6.71 5.38
C GLN A 5 16.61 -5.67 4.34
N PRO A 6 15.48 -5.81 3.62
CA PRO A 6 15.05 -4.78 2.70
C PRO A 6 14.75 -3.55 3.55
N HIS A 7 15.72 -2.63 3.58
CA HIS A 7 15.62 -1.34 4.23
C HIS A 7 14.47 -0.58 3.57
N GLY A 8 13.34 -0.62 4.26
CA GLY A 8 12.35 0.43 4.23
C GLY A 8 11.46 0.25 5.44
N GLY A 9 11.26 1.31 6.22
CA GLY A 9 10.41 1.25 7.40
C GLY A 9 8.99 0.76 7.04
N MET A 10 8.20 0.39 8.06
CA MET A 10 6.78 0.07 7.87
C MET A 10 6.04 1.08 6.94
N PRO A 11 6.29 2.40 7.01
CA PRO A 11 5.71 3.37 6.07
C PRO A 11 6.13 3.15 4.61
N GLU A 12 7.39 2.81 4.33
CA GLU A 12 7.89 2.61 2.97
C GLU A 12 7.33 1.32 2.34
N LEU A 13 7.09 0.29 3.17
CA LEU A 13 6.42 -0.93 2.73
C LEU A 13 4.94 -0.65 2.40
N LEU A 14 4.24 0.10 3.26
CA LEU A 14 2.87 0.53 3.00
C LEU A 14 2.76 1.36 1.72
N LYS A 15 3.68 2.31 1.52
CA LYS A 15 3.75 3.11 0.28
C LYS A 15 3.89 2.25 -0.98
N ARG A 16 4.81 1.28 -0.96
CA ARG A 16 4.98 0.35 -2.10
C ARG A 16 3.75 -0.52 -2.34
N GLN A 17 2.99 -0.87 -1.30
CA GLN A 17 1.74 -1.62 -1.45
C GLN A 17 0.65 -0.74 -2.05
N ILE A 18 0.52 0.50 -1.60
CA ILE A 18 -0.38 1.51 -2.17
C ILE A 18 -0.10 1.69 -3.66
N ASP A 19 1.16 1.94 -4.05
CA ASP A 19 1.55 2.15 -5.46
C ASP A 19 1.20 0.93 -6.35
N ARG A 20 1.39 -0.28 -5.83
CA ARG A 20 1.04 -1.53 -6.53
C ARG A 20 -0.47 -1.69 -6.68
N LEU A 21 -1.22 -1.35 -5.64
CA LEU A 21 -2.67 -1.49 -5.63
C LEU A 21 -3.34 -0.46 -6.54
N GLU A 22 -2.83 0.77 -6.59
CA GLU A 22 -3.25 1.78 -7.57
C GLU A 22 -3.01 1.29 -9.00
N THR A 23 -1.86 0.69 -9.27
CA THR A 23 -1.57 0.08 -10.58
C THR A 23 -2.52 -1.07 -10.91
N ALA A 24 -2.89 -1.90 -9.93
CA ALA A 24 -3.82 -3.00 -10.14
C ALA A 24 -5.23 -2.50 -10.48
N ILE A 25 -5.70 -1.45 -9.79
CA ILE A 25 -6.98 -0.80 -10.08
C ILE A 25 -7.01 -0.26 -11.50
N ASP A 26 -5.95 0.43 -11.93
CA ASP A 26 -5.85 1.01 -13.28
C ASP A 26 -5.87 -0.05 -14.38
N LEU A 27 -5.36 -1.26 -14.09
CA LEU A 27 -5.30 -2.38 -15.04
C LEU A 27 -6.53 -3.29 -14.99
N SER A 28 -7.31 -3.26 -13.91
CA SER A 28 -8.51 -4.10 -13.78
C SER A 28 -9.62 -3.61 -14.70
N THR A 29 -10.32 -4.57 -15.30
CA THR A 29 -11.52 -4.32 -16.11
C THR A 29 -12.78 -4.87 -15.45
N ASP A 30 -12.63 -5.65 -14.39
CA ASP A 30 -13.74 -6.19 -13.61
C ASP A 30 -14.21 -5.14 -12.59
N TRP A 31 -15.49 -4.76 -12.71
CA TRP A 31 -16.06 -3.72 -11.86
C TRP A 31 -16.08 -4.10 -10.37
N LEU A 32 -16.36 -5.37 -10.04
CA LEU A 32 -16.41 -5.82 -8.64
C LEU A 32 -15.01 -5.88 -8.04
N GLU A 33 -14.03 -6.34 -8.82
CA GLU A 33 -12.62 -6.32 -8.43
C GLU A 33 -12.15 -4.89 -8.15
N ILE A 34 -12.46 -3.93 -9.04
CA ILE A 34 -12.13 -2.50 -8.82
C ILE A 34 -12.72 -2.00 -7.50
N GLN A 35 -13.98 -2.31 -7.20
CA GLN A 35 -14.59 -1.89 -5.92
C GLN A 35 -13.87 -2.49 -4.71
N TYR A 36 -13.45 -3.75 -4.78
CA TYR A 36 -12.70 -4.40 -3.71
C TYR A 36 -11.33 -3.74 -3.51
N LEU A 37 -10.58 -3.57 -4.60
CA LEU A 37 -9.25 -2.96 -4.57
C LEU A 37 -9.30 -1.50 -4.09
N MET A 38 -10.35 -0.75 -4.42
CA MET A 38 -10.55 0.61 -3.91
C MET A 38 -10.76 0.64 -2.38
N VAL A 39 -11.48 -0.32 -1.82
CA VAL A 39 -11.68 -0.42 -0.35
C VAL A 39 -10.38 -0.80 0.34
N GLU A 40 -9.61 -1.75 -0.23
CA GLU A 40 -8.30 -2.13 0.29
C GLU A 40 -7.31 -0.94 0.23
N LEU A 41 -7.37 -0.14 -0.84
CA LEU A 41 -6.54 1.06 -1.01
C LEU A 41 -6.83 2.12 0.06
N ASP A 42 -8.09 2.35 0.36
CA ASP A 42 -8.50 3.30 1.40
C ASP A 42 -7.98 2.87 2.79
N GLN A 43 -8.07 1.58 3.11
CA GLN A 43 -7.54 1.02 4.36
C GLN A 43 -6.02 1.17 4.45
N LEU A 44 -5.29 0.88 3.36
CA LEU A 44 -3.83 1.03 3.34
C LEU A 44 -3.40 2.50 3.46
N LYS A 45 -4.14 3.43 2.84
CA LYS A 45 -3.89 4.88 2.98
C LYS A 45 -4.08 5.36 4.42
N ALA A 46 -5.15 4.93 5.08
CA ALA A 46 -5.37 5.25 6.49
C ALA A 46 -4.24 4.72 7.40
N LEU A 47 -3.77 3.49 7.17
CA LEU A 47 -2.64 2.92 7.91
C LEU A 47 -1.32 3.65 7.62
N TYR A 48 -1.12 4.11 6.38
CA TYR A 48 0.06 4.89 6.02
C TYR A 48 0.08 6.26 6.69
N GLU A 49 -1.06 6.96 6.71
CA GLU A 49 -1.21 8.25 7.40
C GLU A 49 -0.96 8.12 8.91
N ASP A 50 -1.50 7.08 9.54
CA ASP A 50 -1.27 6.78 10.96
C ASP A 50 0.22 6.49 11.24
N ALA A 51 0.85 5.68 10.39
CA ALA A 51 2.28 5.35 10.49
C ALA A 51 3.21 6.54 10.20
N GLU A 52 2.82 7.47 9.32
CA GLU A 52 3.54 8.74 9.12
C GLU A 52 3.34 9.69 10.31
N SER A 53 2.14 9.73 10.89
CA SER A 53 1.83 10.60 12.03
C SER A 53 2.54 10.17 13.32
N ASP A 54 2.73 8.86 13.53
CA ASP A 54 3.51 8.31 14.65
C ASP A 54 5.04 8.50 14.48
N ALA A 55 5.50 8.78 13.26
CA ALA A 55 6.91 8.99 12.94
C ALA A 55 7.37 10.46 13.07
N ALA A 56 6.44 11.41 13.29
CA ALA A 56 6.67 12.86 13.37
C ALA A 56 6.89 13.36 14.82
#